data_AF-A0A4R3KR03-F1
#
_entry.id   AF-A0A4R3KR03-F1
#
_cell.length_a   1.000
_cell.length_b   1.000
_cell.length_c   1.000
_cell.angle_alpha   90.00
_cell.angle_beta   90.00
_cell.angle_gamma   90.00
#
_symmetry.space_group_name_H-M   'P 1'
#
loop_
_entity.id
_entity.type
_entity.pdbx_description
1 polymer ?
#
loop_
_entity_poly.entity_id
_entity_poly.type
_entity_poly.pdbx_seq_one_letter_code
_entity_poly.pdbx_strand_id
1 'polypeptide(L)' 'MDKINEDICELCYQFLNLLESLKEKGIISEHEFILLSKSKKLFIHQGKNKLSK' A
#
# COMPACT_ATOMS: atom_id res chain seq x y z
N MET A 1 -10.66 1.38 15.55
CA MET A 1 -10.20 0.18 14.83
C MET A 1 -9.36 -0.66 15.78
N ASP A 2 -9.25 -1.97 15.58
CA ASP A 2 -8.22 -2.78 16.26
C ASP A 2 -6.83 -2.19 15.98
N LYS A 3 -5.99 -2.04 17.00
CA LYS A 3 -4.62 -1.51 16.87
C LYS A 3 -3.80 -2.25 15.80
N ILE A 4 -4.01 -3.56 15.70
CA ILE A 4 -3.40 -4.41 14.66
C ILE A 4 -3.78 -3.95 13.24
N ASN A 5 -5.02 -3.52 13.03
CA ASN A 5 -5.45 -3.05 11.72
C ASN A 5 -4.83 -1.69 11.37
N GLU A 6 -4.66 -0.80 12.36
CA GLU A 6 -3.93 0.46 12.18
C GLU A 6 -2.46 0.21 11.84
N ASP A 7 -1.77 -0.66 12.59
CA ASP A 7 -0.37 -1.02 12.34
C ASP A 7 -0.19 -1.63 10.94
N ILE A 8 -1.11 -2.49 10.50
CA ILE A 8 -1.10 -3.08 9.14
C ILE A 8 -1.32 -2.00 8.08
N CYS A 9 -2.25 -1.07 8.29
CA CYS A 9 -2.48 0.03 7.35
C CYS A 9 -1.26 0.93 7.22
N GLU A 10 -0.59 1.23 8.34
CA GLU A 10 0.63 2.02 8.36
C GLU A 10 1.77 1.32 7.61
N LEU A 11 1.97 0.02 7.83
CA LEU A 11 2.96 -0.78 7.09
C LEU A 11 2.65 -0.81 5.59
N CYS A 12 1.38 -0.91 5.21
CA CYS A 12 0.96 -0.83 3.81
C CYS A 12 1.30 0.54 3.21
N TYR A 13 1.08 1.62 3.95
CA TYR A 13 1.40 2.98 3.50
C TYR A 13 2.91 3.19 3.35
N GLN A 14 3.71 2.80 4.35
CA GLN A 14 5.17 2.89 4.31
C GLN A 14 5.76 2.11 3.11
N PHE A 15 5.22 0.94 2.82
CA PHE A 15 5.65 0.15 1.66
C PHE A 15 5.34 0.85 0.33
N LEU A 16 4.19 1.51 0.19
CA LEU A 16 3.86 2.24 -1.04
C LEU A 16 4.83 3.40 -1.27
N ASN A 17 5.17 4.14 -0.21
CA ASN A 17 6.16 5.23 -0.28
C ASN A 17 7.54 4.70 -0.66
N LEU A 18 7.93 3.52 -0.15
CA LEU A 18 9.17 2.87 -0.54
C LEU A 18 9.17 2.51 -2.04
N LEU A 19 8.09 1.95 -2.56
CA LEU A 19 7.99 1.62 -3.99
C LEU A 19 8.10 2.86 -4.88
N GLU A 20 7.48 3.96 -4.48
CA GLU A 20 7.59 5.24 -5.18
C GLU A 20 9.04 5.73 -5.20
N SER A 21 9.72 5.67 -4.04
CA SER A 21 11.15 6.01 -3.94
C SER A 21 12.04 5.11 -4.82
N LEU A 22 11.73 3.82 -4.92
CA LEU A 22 12.48 2.89 -5.77
C LEU A 22 12.26 3.17 -7.26
N LYS A 23 11.03 3.55 -7.63
CA LYS A 23 10.69 3.97 -9.00
C LYS A 23 11.41 5.27 -9.37
N GLU A 24 11.38 6.28 -8.50
CA GLU A 24 12.06 7.56 -8.73
C GLU A 24 13.58 7.39 -8.89
N LYS A 25 14.16 6.43 -8.16
CA LYS A 25 15.58 6.05 -8.30
C LYS A 25 15.88 5.20 -9.54
N GLY A 26 14.86 4.83 -10.32
CA GLY A 26 15.00 3.96 -11.49
C GLY A 26 15.41 2.52 -11.15
N ILE A 27 15.26 2.10 -9.88
CA ILE A 27 15.61 0.74 -9.42
C ILE A 27 14.55 -0.26 -9.90
N ILE A 28 13.29 0.16 -9.96
CA ILE A 28 12.19 -0.61 -10.52
C ILE A 28 11.54 0.15 -11.67
N SER A 29 11.05 -0.58 -12.65
CA SER A 29 10.32 -0.02 -13.78
C SER A 29 8.90 0.44 -13.41
N GLU A 30 8.32 1.30 -14.24
CA GLU A 30 6.90 1.71 -14.12
C GLU A 30 5.96 0.50 -14.08
N HIS A 31 6.25 -0.54 -14.87
CA HIS A 31 5.44 -1.75 -14.93
C HIS A 31 5.49 -2.53 -13.61
N GLU A 32 6.69 -2.69 -13.02
CA GLU A 32 6.86 -3.31 -11.70
C GLU A 32 6.16 -2.50 -10.61
N PHE A 33 6.26 -1.17 -10.64
CA PHE A 33 5.56 -0.29 -9.71
C PHE A 33 4.04 -0.47 -9.78
N ILE A 34 3.45 -0.53 -10.97
CA ILE A 34 2.01 -0.72 -11.17
C ILE A 34 1.56 -2.09 -10.65
N LEU A 35 2.32 -3.16 -10.94
CA LEU A 35 2.01 -4.52 -10.48
C LEU A 35 2.01 -4.59 -8.95
N LEU A 36 3.06 -4.04 -8.31
CA LEU A 36 3.24 -4.05 -6.86
C LEU A 36 2.27 -3.12 -6.12
N SER A 37 1.85 -2.02 -6.77
CA SER A 37 0.84 -1.10 -6.21
C SER A 37 -0.58 -1.66 -6.26
N LYS A 38 -0.92 -2.42 -7.33
CA LYS A 38 -2.25 -3.02 -7.50
C LYS A 38 -2.56 -4.09 -6.45
N SER A 39 -1.59 -4.92 -6.08
CA SER A 39 -1.78 -5.97 -5.08
C SER A 39 -2.12 -5.42 -3.69
N LYS A 40 -1.67 -4.20 -3.37
CA LYS A 40 -1.84 -3.61 -2.03
C LYS A 40 -2.95 -2.58 -1.87
N LYS A 41 -3.35 -1.86 -2.94
CA LYS A 41 -4.54 -0.98 -2.87
C LYS A 41 -5.80 -1.74 -2.44
N LEU A 42 -5.89 -3.03 -2.73
CA LEU A 42 -6.98 -3.91 -2.30
C LEU A 42 -7.06 -4.05 -0.76
N PHE A 43 -5.92 -4.08 -0.05
CA PHE A 43 -5.88 -4.19 1.42
C PHE A 43 -6.33 -2.89 2.09
N ILE A 44 -5.87 -1.73 1.60
CA ILE A 44 -6.24 -0.42 2.15
C ILE A 44 -7.73 -0.12 1.91
N HIS A 45 -8.27 -0.51 0.74
CA HIS A 45 -9.70 -0.32 0.44
C HIS A 45 -10.62 -1.21 1.31
N GLN A 46 -10.20 -2.42 1.65
CA GLN A 46 -10.98 -3.29 2.55
C GLN A 46 -11.08 -2.73 3.98
N GLY A 47 -10.04 -2.04 4.46
CA GLY A 47 -10.09 -1.34 5.75
C GLY A 47 -11.14 -0.23 5.82
N LYS A 48 -11.35 0.51 4.70
CA LYS A 48 -12.37 1.57 4.61
C LYS A 48 -13.80 1.04 4.55
N ASN A 49 -14.04 -0.09 3.87
CA ASN A 49 -15.40 -0.67 3.78
C ASN A 49 -15.91 -1.25 5.12
N LYS A 50 -15.00 -1.61 6.04
CA LYS A 50 -15.38 -2.10 7.39
C LYS A 50 -15.77 -0.97 8.36
N LEU A 51 -15.45 0.29 8.07
CA LEU A 51 -15.83 1.46 8.88
C LEU A 51 -17.18 2.08 8.48
N SER A 52 -17.83 1.58 7.42
CA SER A 52 -19.09 2.11 6.91
C SER A 52 -20.33 1.27 7.32
N LYS A 53 -20.22 0.45 8.36
CA LYS A 53 -21.35 -0.30 8.96
C LYS A 53 -21.39 -0.12 10.47
#